data_AF-A0A5B9RAI8-F1
#
_entry.id   AF-A0A5B9RAI8-F1
#
_cell.length_a   1.000
_cell.length_b   1.000
_cell.length_c   1.000
_cell.angle_alpha   90.00
_cell.angle_beta   90.00
_cell.angle_gamma   90.00
#
_symmetry.space_group_name_H-M   'P 1'
#
loop_
_entity.id
_entity.type
_entity.pdbx_description
1 polymer ?
#
loop_
_entity_poly.entity_id
_entity_poly.type
_entity_poly.pdbx_seq_one_letter_code
_entity_poly.pdbx_strand_id
1 'polypeptide(L)'
;MFLLQQYDSFWIFLLVSISIPYLASSISGFIAPTREGPEKLTSYESGVEPKGATWIRFQICYYMFALVFTISDVETVFLYPWALSFRELGLFAFIEVIIFIFILVVGLIHAWRKGALEWCQFPNTRMKVARAKGELNPAV
;
A
#
# COMPACT_ATOMS: atom_id res chain seq x y z
N MET A 1 -18.97 -25.59 -20.70
CA MET A 1 -18.67 -24.92 -22.00
C MET A 1 -18.04 -23.57 -21.67
N PHE A 2 -16.72 -23.41 -21.78
CA PHE A 2 -16.07 -22.12 -21.52
C PHE A 2 -16.45 -21.11 -22.60
N LEU A 3 -17.07 -19.98 -22.23
CA LEU A 3 -17.33 -18.86 -23.13
C LEU A 3 -16.07 -17.99 -23.28
N LEU A 4 -15.06 -18.53 -23.96
CA LEU A 4 -13.78 -17.82 -24.19
C LEU A 4 -13.97 -16.49 -24.93
N GLN A 5 -15.03 -16.37 -25.73
CA GLN A 5 -15.33 -15.18 -26.52
C GLN A 5 -15.61 -13.92 -25.68
N GLN A 6 -16.06 -14.06 -24.43
CA GLN A 6 -16.23 -12.91 -23.52
C GLN A 6 -14.89 -12.46 -22.91
N TYR A 7 -13.92 -13.37 -22.83
CA TYR A 7 -12.58 -13.11 -22.34
C TYR A 7 -11.69 -12.44 -23.41
N ASP A 8 -12.02 -12.62 -24.70
CA ASP A 8 -11.35 -11.92 -25.81
C ASP A 8 -11.49 -10.39 -25.69
N SER A 9 -12.67 -9.91 -25.31
CA SER A 9 -12.92 -8.48 -25.09
C SER A 9 -12.09 -7.92 -23.93
N PHE A 10 -11.89 -8.71 -22.88
CA PHE A 10 -11.03 -8.34 -21.75
C PHE A 10 -9.57 -8.19 -22.19
N TRP A 11 -9.03 -9.13 -22.96
CA TRP A 11 -7.65 -9.06 -23.46
C TRP A 11 -7.43 -7.87 -24.40
N ILE A 12 -8.36 -7.62 -25.32
CA ILE A 12 -8.30 -6.46 -26.22
C ILE A 12 -8.30 -5.17 -25.40
N PHE A 13 -9.21 -5.05 -24.43
CA PHE A 13 -9.28 -3.88 -23.55
C PHE A 13 -8.00 -3.69 -22.74
N LEU A 14 -7.43 -4.76 -22.18
CA LEU A 14 -6.18 -4.72 -21.42
C LEU A 14 -5.02 -4.21 -22.30
N LEU A 15 -4.89 -4.74 -23.52
CA LEU A 15 -3.85 -4.34 -24.46
C LEU A 15 -3.98 -2.87 -24.86
N VAL A 16 -5.20 -2.43 -25.20
CA VAL A 16 -5.47 -1.03 -25.52
C VAL A 16 -5.13 -0.15 -24.31
N SER A 17 -5.59 -0.51 -23.11
CA SER A 17 -5.37 0.27 -21.90
C SER A 17 -3.89 0.40 -21.51
N ILE A 18 -3.07 -0.62 -21.74
CA ILE A 18 -1.61 -0.56 -21.50
C ILE A 18 -0.90 0.19 -22.63
N SER A 19 -1.37 0.05 -23.87
CA SER A 19 -0.74 0.72 -25.02
C SER A 19 -0.83 2.23 -24.95
N ILE A 20 -1.91 2.80 -24.40
CA ILE A 20 -2.09 4.25 -24.29
C ILE A 20 -0.98 4.94 -23.46
N PRO A 21 -0.74 4.59 -22.18
CA PRO A 21 0.34 5.19 -21.40
C PRO A 21 1.72 4.86 -21.96
N TYR A 22 1.90 3.69 -22.56
CA TYR A 22 3.16 3.33 -23.22
C TYR A 22 3.46 4.21 -24.44
N LEU A 23 2.48 4.42 -25.31
CA LEU A 23 2.58 5.31 -26.48
C LEU A 23 2.76 6.76 -26.04
N ALA A 24 2.00 7.23 -25.05
CA ALA A 24 2.14 8.57 -24.52
C ALA A 24 3.54 8.83 -23.96
N SER A 25 4.07 7.90 -23.16
CA SER A 25 5.44 7.97 -22.63
C SER A 25 6.50 7.91 -23.74
N SER A 26 6.32 7.03 -24.74
CA SER A 26 7.23 6.90 -25.88
C SER A 26 7.26 8.18 -26.73
N ILE A 27 6.10 8.71 -27.11
CA ILE A 27 5.97 9.95 -27.88
C ILE A 27 6.60 11.11 -27.12
N SER A 28 6.35 11.21 -25.80
CA SER A 28 7.00 12.20 -24.94
C SER A 28 8.52 12.03 -24.95
N GLY A 29 9.04 10.80 -24.92
CA GLY A 29 10.47 10.53 -25.00
C GLY A 29 11.11 10.90 -26.34
N PHE A 30 10.39 10.75 -27.46
CA PHE A 30 10.89 11.10 -28.80
C PHE A 30 10.79 12.59 -29.13
N ILE A 31 9.75 13.29 -28.66
CA ILE A 31 9.51 14.71 -28.98
C ILE A 31 10.21 15.64 -27.98
N ALA A 32 10.32 15.24 -26.71
CA ALA A 32 10.88 16.12 -25.70
C ALA A 32 12.37 16.42 -25.98
N PRO A 33 12.80 17.69 -25.84
CA PRO A 33 14.21 18.03 -25.97
C PRO A 33 15.01 17.39 -24.83
N THR A 34 15.82 16.39 -25.17
CA THR A 34 16.69 15.71 -24.22
C THR A 34 17.92 16.58 -23.94
N ARG A 35 17.86 17.34 -22.85
CA ARG A 35 19.02 18.00 -22.24
C ARG A 35 19.45 17.24 -21.00
N GLU A 36 20.47 16.40 -21.16
CA GLU A 36 21.12 15.67 -20.07
C GLU A 36 22.21 16.57 -19.45
N GLY A 37 21.79 17.46 -18.56
CA GLY A 37 22.71 18.19 -17.71
C GLY A 37 23.07 17.37 -16.48
N PRO A 38 24.31 17.44 -15.96
CA PRO A 38 24.72 16.70 -14.76
C PRO A 38 23.81 17.00 -13.55
N GLU A 39 23.33 18.24 -13.39
CA GLU A 39 22.38 18.60 -12.33
C GLU A 39 20.97 18.01 -12.50
N LYS A 40 20.54 17.66 -13.72
CA LYS A 40 19.21 17.04 -13.91
C LYS A 40 19.19 15.58 -13.42
N LEU A 41 20.36 14.96 -13.33
CA LEU A 41 20.56 13.58 -12.92
C LEU A 41 20.91 13.45 -11.43
N THR A 42 21.09 14.56 -10.71
CA THR A 42 21.31 14.54 -9.26
C THR A 42 19.98 14.45 -8.51
N SER A 43 20.00 13.89 -7.30
CA SER A 43 18.82 13.84 -6.45
C SER A 43 18.40 15.25 -6.05
N TYR A 44 17.09 15.52 -6.12
CA TYR A 44 16.53 16.79 -5.68
C TYR A 44 16.69 16.96 -4.17
N GLU A 45 17.44 17.97 -3.75
CA GLU A 45 17.57 18.35 -2.35
C GLU A 45 17.37 19.87 -2.12
N SER A 46 16.36 20.45 -2.77
CA SER A 46 16.04 21.89 -2.65
C SER A 46 17.23 22.85 -2.85
N GLY A 47 18.21 22.44 -3.67
CA GLY A 47 19.40 23.23 -4.01
C GLY A 47 20.62 23.02 -3.12
N VAL A 48 20.57 22.10 -2.15
CA VAL A 48 21.77 21.69 -1.39
C VAL A 48 22.34 20.38 -1.91
N GLU A 49 23.66 20.25 -1.82
CA GLU A 49 24.34 18.99 -2.14
C GLU A 49 23.87 17.89 -1.19
N PRO A 50 23.42 16.72 -1.69
CA PRO A 50 22.96 15.63 -0.85
C PRO A 50 24.10 15.13 0.03
N LYS A 51 23.93 15.29 1.35
CA LYS A 51 24.91 14.90 2.36
C LYS A 51 24.34 13.83 3.27
N GLY A 52 25.05 12.72 3.41
CA GLY A 52 24.74 11.66 4.37
C GLY A 52 24.62 10.28 3.72
N ALA A 53 24.36 9.27 4.56
CA ALA A 53 24.09 7.93 4.10
C ALA A 53 22.65 7.82 3.57
N THR A 54 22.49 7.25 2.38
CA THR A 54 21.18 6.94 1.77
C THR A 54 20.41 5.81 2.47
N TRP A 55 21.01 5.21 3.50
CA TRP A 55 20.46 4.08 4.23
C TRP A 55 19.49 4.53 5.33
N ILE A 56 18.20 4.45 5.03
CA ILE A 56 17.14 4.62 6.01
C ILE A 56 16.71 3.25 6.53
N ARG A 57 16.51 3.16 7.85
CA ARG A 57 15.93 1.97 8.48
C ARG A 57 14.43 1.94 8.16
N PHE A 58 14.03 1.01 7.28
CA PHE A 58 12.62 0.73 7.07
C PHE A 58 11.97 0.33 8.39
N GLN A 59 10.88 1.01 8.72
CA GLN A 59 10.17 0.80 9.96
C GLN A 59 9.35 -0.49 9.90
N ILE A 60 9.27 -1.22 11.01
CA ILE A 60 8.49 -2.47 11.11
C ILE A 60 7.00 -2.25 10.86
N CYS A 61 6.48 -1.03 11.06
CA CYS A 61 5.07 -0.72 10.86
C CYS A 61 4.59 -1.07 9.44
N TYR A 62 5.38 -0.84 8.39
CA TYR A 62 5.00 -1.21 7.02
C TYR A 62 4.75 -2.72 6.87
N TYR A 63 5.58 -3.54 7.52
CA TYR A 63 5.43 -4.98 7.54
C TYR A 63 4.18 -5.42 8.31
N MET A 64 3.91 -4.80 9.47
CA MET A 64 2.72 -5.13 10.26
C MET A 64 1.42 -4.84 9.49
N PHE A 65 1.34 -3.69 8.80
CA PHE A 65 0.21 -3.36 7.94
C PHE A 65 0.05 -4.36 6.78
N ALA A 66 1.14 -4.68 6.09
CA ALA A 66 1.10 -5.66 4.99
C ALA A 66 0.63 -7.04 5.47
N LEU A 67 1.12 -7.50 6.62
CA LEU A 67 0.73 -8.79 7.19
C LEU A 67 -0.76 -8.84 7.56
N VAL A 68 -1.27 -7.82 8.26
CA VAL A 68 -2.69 -7.75 8.63
C VAL A 68 -3.57 -7.65 7.38
N PHE A 69 -3.15 -6.88 6.38
CA PHE A 69 -3.85 -6.78 5.10
C PHE A 69 -3.89 -8.12 4.36
N THR A 70 -2.77 -8.82 4.21
CA THR A 70 -2.71 -10.12 3.53
C THR A 70 -3.56 -11.19 4.21
N ILE A 71 -3.57 -11.22 5.55
CA ILE A 71 -4.42 -12.16 6.28
C ILE A 71 -5.90 -11.83 6.02
N SER A 72 -6.28 -10.56 6.11
CA SER A 72 -7.66 -10.13 5.84
C SER A 72 -8.09 -10.35 4.38
N ASP A 73 -7.17 -10.20 3.42
CA ASP A 73 -7.44 -10.49 2.01
C ASP A 73 -7.80 -11.97 1.79
N VAL A 74 -7.03 -12.87 2.38
CA VAL A 74 -7.32 -14.32 2.36
C VAL A 74 -8.68 -14.65 2.98
N GLU A 75 -9.09 -13.94 4.03
CA GLU A 75 -10.42 -14.11 4.63
C GLU A 75 -11.54 -13.78 3.64
N THR A 76 -11.39 -12.71 2.85
CA THR A 76 -12.39 -12.34 1.84
C THR A 76 -12.50 -13.37 0.71
N VAL A 77 -11.39 -14.03 0.36
CA VAL A 77 -11.38 -15.15 -0.60
C VAL A 77 -12.23 -16.31 -0.09
N PHE A 78 -12.28 -16.57 1.23
CA PHE A 78 -13.17 -17.59 1.80
C PHE A 78 -14.64 -17.15 1.83
N LEU A 79 -14.91 -15.87 2.02
CA LEU A 79 -16.27 -15.33 2.03
C LEU A 79 -16.91 -15.29 0.63
N TYR A 80 -16.11 -15.17 -0.43
CA TYR A 80 -16.61 -15.01 -1.80
C TYR A 80 -17.46 -16.20 -2.29
N PRO A 81 -16.99 -17.46 -2.22
CA PRO A 81 -17.78 -18.61 -2.66
C PRO A 81 -19.07 -18.77 -1.84
N TRP A 82 -19.01 -18.54 -0.53
CA TRP A 82 -20.19 -18.56 0.33
C TRP A 82 -21.22 -17.50 -0.08
N ALA A 83 -20.76 -16.27 -0.35
CA ALA A 83 -21.64 -15.17 -0.76
C ALA A 83 -22.33 -15.46 -2.10
N LEU A 84 -21.64 -16.12 -3.04
CA LEU A 84 -22.21 -16.52 -4.33
C LEU A 84 -23.25 -17.65 -4.19
N SER A 85 -23.04 -18.59 -3.27
CA SER A 85 -23.91 -19.76 -3.06
C SER A 85 -24.89 -19.63 -1.89
N PHE A 86 -25.08 -18.41 -1.36
CA PHE A 86 -25.89 -18.16 -0.16
C PHE A 86 -27.32 -18.73 -0.24
N ARG A 87 -27.94 -18.67 -1.42
CA ARG A 87 -29.33 -19.14 -1.62
C ARG A 87 -29.48 -20.65 -1.49
N GLU A 88 -28.43 -21.42 -1.75
CA GLU A 88 -28.48 -22.90 -1.72
C GLU A 88 -28.06 -23.47 -0.37
N LEU A 89 -27.19 -22.77 0.36
CA LEU A 89 -26.62 -23.24 1.63
C LEU A 89 -27.54 -23.00 2.85
N GLY A 90 -28.51 -22.10 2.73
CA GLY A 90 -29.52 -21.84 3.76
C GLY A 90 -28.98 -21.24 5.06
N LEU A 91 -29.78 -21.34 6.13
CA LEU A 91 -29.49 -20.68 7.43
C LEU A 91 -28.29 -21.28 8.18
N PHE A 92 -27.93 -22.53 7.91
CA PHE A 92 -26.82 -23.20 8.60
C PHE A 92 -25.47 -22.56 8.24
N ALA A 93 -25.17 -22.44 6.94
CA ALA A 93 -23.95 -21.77 6.48
C ALA A 93 -23.91 -20.28 6.82
N PHE A 94 -25.08 -19.64 6.98
CA PHE A 94 -25.13 -18.25 7.46
C PHE A 94 -24.58 -18.10 8.87
N ILE A 95 -24.95 -18.99 9.79
CA ILE A 95 -24.45 -18.99 11.17
C ILE A 95 -22.95 -19.26 11.19
N GLU A 96 -22.47 -20.23 10.41
CA GLU A 96 -21.04 -20.53 10.32
C GLU A 96 -20.22 -19.33 9.86
N VAL A 97 -20.70 -18.58 8.87
CA VAL A 97 -20.00 -17.38 8.39
C VAL A 97 -20.06 -16.23 9.39
N ILE A 98 -21.15 -16.07 10.13
CA ILE A 98 -21.18 -15.10 11.24
C ILE A 98 -20.13 -15.46 12.29
N ILE A 99 -20.02 -16.73 12.68
CA ILE A 99 -19.02 -17.19 13.64
C ILE A 99 -17.61 -16.96 13.08
N PHE A 100 -17.39 -17.27 11.81
CA PHE A 100 -16.12 -17.03 11.13
C PHE A 100 -15.74 -15.55 11.18
N ILE A 101 -16.60 -14.64 10.71
CA ILE A 101 -16.38 -13.19 10.75
C ILE A 101 -16.13 -12.71 12.19
N PHE A 102 -16.86 -13.23 13.17
CA PHE A 102 -16.67 -12.86 14.57
C PHE A 102 -15.25 -13.20 15.06
N ILE A 103 -14.74 -14.39 14.76
CA ILE A 103 -13.37 -14.80 15.13
C ILE A 103 -12.34 -13.86 14.49
N LEU A 104 -12.54 -13.48 13.22
CA LEU A 104 -11.64 -12.56 12.50
C LEU A 104 -11.63 -11.16 13.10
N VAL A 105 -12.82 -10.62 13.41
CA VAL A 105 -12.95 -9.32 14.06
C VAL A 105 -12.27 -9.32 15.42
N VAL A 106 -12.38 -10.40 16.20
CA VAL A 106 -11.65 -10.55 17.47
C VAL A 106 -10.13 -10.53 17.24
N GLY A 107 -9.64 -11.23 16.21
CA GLY A 107 -8.23 -11.21 15.82
C GLY A 107 -7.74 -9.81 15.44
N LEU A 108 -8.53 -9.07 14.66
CA LEU A 108 -8.22 -7.70 14.24
C LEU A 108 -8.21 -6.74 15.43
N ILE A 109 -9.21 -6.82 16.33
CA ILE A 109 -9.25 -6.02 17.56
C ILE A 109 -8.02 -6.32 18.42
N HIS A 110 -7.61 -7.58 18.54
CA HIS A 110 -6.41 -7.94 19.29
C HIS A 110 -5.14 -7.36 18.67
N ALA A 111 -4.98 -7.45 17.35
CA ALA A 111 -3.87 -6.84 16.63
C ALA A 111 -3.84 -5.31 16.83
N TRP A 112 -5.00 -4.66 16.77
CA TRP A 112 -5.12 -3.23 17.01
C TRP A 112 -4.72 -2.86 18.44
N ARG A 113 -5.21 -3.59 19.44
CA ARG A 113 -4.84 -3.35 20.85
C ARG A 113 -3.35 -3.56 21.14
N LYS A 114 -2.66 -4.37 20.34
CA LYS A 114 -1.20 -4.55 20.41
C LYS A 114 -0.40 -3.49 19.64
N GLY A 115 -1.05 -2.51 19.03
CA GLY A 115 -0.40 -1.44 18.29
C GLY A 115 0.12 -1.86 16.91
N ALA A 116 -0.30 -3.01 16.37
CA ALA A 116 0.12 -3.47 15.04
C ALA A 116 -0.33 -2.52 13.91
N LEU A 117 -1.36 -1.72 14.17
CA LEU A 117 -1.96 -0.74 13.27
C LEU A 117 -1.62 0.71 13.65
N GLU A 118 -0.71 0.91 14.62
CA GLU A 118 -0.27 2.25 14.97
C GLU A 118 0.78 2.73 13.96
N TRP A 119 0.64 3.98 13.52
CA TRP A 119 1.63 4.57 12.64
C TRP A 119 2.92 4.82 13.41
N CYS A 120 4.05 4.33 12.89
CA CYS A 120 5.37 4.54 13.47
C CYS A 120 5.71 6.04 13.47
N GLN A 121 5.38 6.72 14.57
CA GLN A 121 5.90 8.05 14.84
C GLN A 121 7.35 7.90 15.27
N PHE A 122 8.27 8.57 14.55
CA PHE A 122 9.64 8.70 15.03
C PHE A 122 9.60 9.25 16.46
N PRO A 123 10.24 8.60 17.44
CA PRO A 123 10.27 9.11 18.79
C PRO A 123 10.93 10.49 18.74
N ASN A 124 10.13 11.53 18.97
CA ASN A 124 10.56 12.93 19.08
C ASN A 124 11.47 13.17 20.29
N THR A 125 12.00 12.12 20.90
CA THR A 125 12.95 12.12 22.01
C THR A 125 14.13 13.02 21.73
N ARG A 126 14.65 13.06 20.48
CA ARG A 126 15.71 14.01 20.10
C ARG A 126 15.27 15.48 20.18
N MET A 127 14.05 15.81 19.74
CA MET A 127 13.51 17.17 19.85
C MET A 127 13.18 17.53 21.30
N LYS A 128 12.67 16.57 22.08
CA LYS A 128 12.39 16.74 23.52
C LYS A 128 13.68 16.95 24.32
N VAL A 129 14.74 16.20 24.03
CA VAL A 129 16.06 16.36 24.66
C VAL A 129 16.71 17.69 24.24
N ALA A 130 16.69 18.05 22.95
CA ALA A 130 17.22 19.34 22.47
C ALA A 130 16.48 20.55 23.07
N ARG A 131 15.15 20.47 23.20
CA ARG A 131 14.33 21.50 23.87
C ARG A 131 14.60 21.57 25.38
N ALA A 132 14.72 20.42 26.06
CA ALA A 132 15.08 20.36 27.48
C ALA A 132 16.50 20.90 27.77
N LYS A 133 17.39 20.79 26.78
CA LYS A 133 18.76 21.30 26.83
C LYS A 133 18.88 22.78 26.42
N GLY A 134 17.76 23.44 26.11
CA GLY A 134 17.72 24.86 25.71
C GLY A 134 18.31 25.16 24.33
N GLU A 135 18.57 24.13 23.52
CA GLU A 135 19.22 24.26 22.20
C GLU A 135 18.23 24.66 21.10
N LEU A 136 16.91 24.60 21.38
CA LEU A 136 15.85 24.99 20.45
C LEU A 136 15.13 26.24 20.97
N ASN A 137 15.44 27.42 20.41
CA ASN A 137 14.70 28.67 20.66
C ASN A 137 13.37 28.63 19.86
N PRO A 138 12.18 28.78 20.47
CA PRO A 138 10.89 28.68 19.78
C PRO A 138 10.57 29.84 18.82
N ALA A 139 11.53 30.72 18.51
CA ALA A 139 11.32 31.92 17.70
C ALA A 139 12.46 32.16 16.70
N VAL A 140 12.64 31.23 15.75
CA VAL A 140 13.19 31.47 14.40
C VAL A 140 12.52 30.48 13.45
#